data_AF-A0A7R9LU44-F1
#
_entry.id   AF-A0A7R9LU44-F1
#
_cell.length_a   1.000
_cell.length_b   1.000
_cell.length_c   1.000
_cell.angle_alpha   90.00
_cell.angle_beta   90.00
_cell.angle_gamma   90.00
#
_symmetry.space_group_name_H-M   'P 1'
#
loop_
_entity.id
_entity.type
_entity.pdbx_description
1 polymer ?
#
loop_
_entity_poly.entity_id
_entity_poly.type
_entity_poly.pdbx_seq_one_letter_code
_entity_poly.pdbx_strand_id
1 'polypeptide(L)' 'MSKRGRGGTAGAKFRISLALPVGAVMNCADNTGGKNLYVIAVNGIKGRLNRLPAA' A
#
# COMPACT_ATOMS: atom_id res chain seq x y z
N MET A 1 -23.26 -14.48 3.48
CA MET A 1 -21.93 -13.85 3.31
C MET A 1 -22.15 -12.48 2.70
N SER A 2 -21.93 -11.39 3.45
CA SER A 2 -22.08 -10.05 2.89
C SER A 2 -21.06 -9.87 1.76
N LYS A 3 -21.49 -9.19 0.68
CA LYS A 3 -20.58 -8.83 -0.41
C LYS A 3 -19.50 -7.95 0.20
N ARG A 4 -18.25 -8.42 0.23
CA ARG A 4 -17.09 -7.61 0.63
C ARG A 4 -16.95 -6.47 -0.37
N GLY A 5 -17.70 -5.39 -0.14
CA GLY A 5 -17.54 -4.15 -0.88
C GLY A 5 -16.12 -3.65 -0.66
N ARG A 6 -15.46 -3.14 -1.70
CA ARG A 6 -14.24 -2.35 -1.57
C ARG A 6 -14.63 -1.03 -0.88
N GLY A 7 -14.76 -1.06 0.45
CA GLY A 7 -15.15 0.09 1.25
C GLY A 7 -13.93 0.87 1.70
N GLY A 8 -13.74 2.06 1.14
CA GLY A 8 -12.67 3.00 1.52
C GLY A 8 -12.42 4.02 0.43
N THR A 9 -12.37 5.30 0.80
CA THR A 9 -12.35 6.48 -0.08
C THR A 9 -11.24 6.44 -1.14
N ALA A 10 -11.61 6.09 -2.36
CA ALA A 10 -10.80 6.32 -3.55
C ALA A 10 -10.93 7.79 -3.98
N GLY A 11 -10.52 8.71 -3.11
CA GLY A 11 -10.28 10.10 -3.51
C GLY A 11 -8.98 10.21 -4.31
N ALA A 12 -8.85 11.23 -5.16
CA ALA A 12 -7.58 11.53 -5.79
C ALA A 12 -6.56 11.95 -4.73
N LYS A 13 -5.46 11.18 -4.56
CA LYS A 13 -4.33 11.60 -3.74
C LYS A 13 -3.56 12.72 -4.44
N PHE A 14 -3.16 13.75 -3.70
CA PHE A 14 -2.14 14.68 -4.17
C PHE A 14 -0.83 13.93 -4.43
N ARG A 15 -0.10 14.35 -5.46
CA ARG A 15 1.18 13.73 -5.82
C ARG A 15 2.24 14.12 -4.79
N ILE A 16 2.79 13.12 -4.09
CA ILE A 16 3.92 13.23 -3.16
C ILE A 16 5.06 12.31 -3.61
N SER A 17 6.25 12.50 -3.05
CA SER A 17 7.37 11.57 -3.26
C SER A 17 7.05 10.21 -2.65
N LEU A 18 7.28 9.14 -3.42
CA LEU A 18 7.05 7.75 -3.00
C LEU A 18 8.30 7.24 -2.27
N ALA A 19 8.17 6.89 -1.00
CA ALA A 19 9.29 6.57 -0.13
C ALA A 19 9.41 5.07 0.16
N LEU A 20 8.34 4.30 -0.06
CA LEU A 20 8.26 2.90 0.34
C LEU A 20 8.09 1.99 -0.89
N PRO A 21 9.18 1.46 -1.47
CA PRO A 21 9.07 0.44 -2.51
C PRO A 21 8.55 -0.89 -1.96
N VAL A 22 8.14 -1.80 -2.84
CA VAL A 22 7.95 -3.22 -2.47
C VAL A 22 9.22 -3.75 -1.81
N GLY A 23 9.05 -4.57 -0.78
CA GLY A 23 10.15 -5.06 0.04
C GLY A 23 10.49 -4.19 1.25
N ALA A 24 9.93 -2.98 1.36
CA ALA A 24 10.10 -2.16 2.55
C ALA A 24 9.42 -2.81 3.77
N VAL A 25 10.07 -2.68 4.93
CA VAL A 25 9.52 -3.03 6.24
C VAL A 25 9.11 -1.73 6.93
N MET A 26 7.87 -1.65 7.43
CA MET A 26 7.36 -0.52 8.20
C MET A 26 6.72 -0.99 9.50
N ASN A 27 6.67 -0.12 10.50
CA ASN A 27 5.98 -0.44 11.75
C ASN A 27 4.47 -0.52 11.54
N CYS A 28 3.81 -1.46 12.21
CA CYS A 28 2.37 -1.46 12.31
C CYS A 28 1.96 -0.46 13.42
N ALA A 29 1.09 0.50 13.08
CA ALA A 29 0.65 1.54 14.01
C ALA A 29 -0.69 1.21 14.69
N ASP A 30 -1.33 0.12 14.30
CA ASP A 30 -2.59 -0.33 14.90
C ASP A 30 -2.33 -1.35 16.02
N ASN A 31 -3.39 -1.70 16.74
CA ASN A 31 -3.36 -2.62 17.88
C ASN A 31 -3.73 -4.06 17.50
N THR A 32 -3.56 -4.45 16.22
CA THR A 32 -3.91 -5.80 15.76
C THR A 32 -2.89 -6.88 16.15
N GLY A 33 -1.74 -6.49 16.71
CA GLY A 33 -0.68 -7.39 17.15
C GLY A 33 0.44 -7.61 16.12
N GLY A 34 0.29 -7.08 14.90
CA GLY A 34 1.40 -6.95 13.97
C GLY A 34 2.44 -5.96 14.53
N LYS A 35 3.73 -6.30 14.50
CA LYS A 35 4.80 -5.36 14.89
C LYS A 35 5.39 -4.67 13.67
N ASN A 36 5.72 -5.47 12.66
CA ASN A 36 6.30 -5.03 11.40
C ASN A 36 5.41 -5.50 10.24
N LEU A 37 5.28 -4.66 9.23
CA LEU A 37 4.55 -4.89 8.00
C LEU A 37 5.53 -4.90 6.83
N TYR A 38 5.41 -5.88 5.96
CA TYR A 38 6.22 -6.02 4.75
C TYR A 38 5.40 -5.66 3.51
N VAL A 39 5.88 -4.70 2.70
CA VAL A 39 5.15 -4.21 1.52
C VAL A 39 5.29 -5.21 0.37
N ILE A 40 4.16 -5.83 -0.02
CA ILE A 40 4.12 -6.83 -1.10
C ILE A 40 3.74 -6.19 -2.45
N ALA A 41 2.80 -5.24 -2.45
CA ALA A 41 2.30 -4.59 -3.66
C ALA A 41 1.71 -3.21 -3.33
N VAL A 42 1.58 -2.37 -4.36
CA VAL A 42 0.93 -1.04 -4.27
C VAL A 42 -0.29 -1.02 -5.17
N ASN A 43 -1.45 -0.68 -4.60
CA ASN A 43 -2.71 -0.59 -5.35
C ASN A 43 -2.78 0.71 -6.16
N GLY A 44 -3.40 0.67 -7.35
CA GLY A 44 -3.65 1.85 -8.17
C GLY A 44 -2.46 2.38 -8.97
N ILE A 45 -1.37 1.60 -9.09
CA ILE A 45 -0.18 1.95 -9.89
C ILE A 45 -0.15 1.20 -11.22
N LYS A 46 0.36 1.84 -12.28
CA LYS A 46 0.69 1.18 -13.55
C LYS A 46 2.13 0.66 -13.50
N GLY A 47 2.35 -0.57 -13.95
CA GLY A 47 3.69 -1.16 -14.05
C GLY A 47 4.58 -0.46 -15.08
N ARG A 48 5.89 -0.53 -14.88
CA ARG A 48 6.91 -0.13 -15.86
C ARG A 48 8.07 -1.12 -15.78
N LEU A 49 8.65 -1.45 -16.94
CA LEU A 49 9.82 -2.35 -17.01
C LEU A 49 10.91 -1.89 -16.03
N ASN A 50 11.40 -2.84 -15.23
CA ASN A 50 12.45 -2.66 -14.21
C ASN A 50 12.16 -1.63 -13.10
N ARG A 51 10.90 -1.15 -12.95
CA ARG A 51 10.53 -0.26 -11.83
C ARG A 51 9.74 -1.05 -10.78
N LEU A 52 10.27 -1.05 -9.57
CA LEU A 52 9.55 -1.55 -8.40
C LEU A 52 8.38 -0.61 -8.06
N PRO A 53 7.17 -1.13 -7.80
CA PRO A 53 6.06 -0.32 -7.29
C PRO A 53 6.42 0.33 -5.95
N ALA A 54 6.03 1.58 -5.74
CA ALA A 54 6.29 2.33 -4.52
C ALA A 54 5.06 3.11 -4.05
N ALA A 55 4.93 3.27 -2.74
CA ALA A 55 3.86 3.98 -2.05
C ALA A 55 4.37 5.25 -1.34
#